data_AF-A0A920TY82-F1
#
_entry.id   AF-A0A920TY82-F1
#
_cell.length_a   1.000
_cell.length_b   1.000
_cell.length_c   1.000
_cell.angle_alpha   90.00
_cell.angle_beta   90.00
_cell.angle_gamma   90.00
#
_symmetry.space_group_name_H-M   'P 1'
#
loop_
_entity.id
_entity.type
_entity.pdbx_description
1 polymer ?
#
loop_
_entity_poly.entity_id
_entity_poly.type
_entity_poly.pdbx_seq_one_letter_code
_entity_poly.pdbx_strand_id
1 'polypeptide(L)'
;MNNIVDNVIRELEFKAGVTLASFGLQAELKSIQNYLNKESIDEDLRDACYIIFRTHFIREALKRDDAEDACYNLIMLWDHCSKAGDENYNEILVDSIDKLLKVTNKRI
;
A
#
# COMPACT_ATOMS: atom_id res chain seq x y z
N MET A 1 -5.60 16.35 -8.15
CA MET A 1 -5.33 15.55 -9.36
C MET A 1 -5.68 14.11 -9.01
N ASN A 2 -6.79 13.56 -9.54
CA ASN A 2 -7.15 12.14 -9.31
C ASN A 2 -6.21 11.27 -10.15
N ASN A 3 -4.99 11.06 -9.66
CA ASN A 3 -4.06 10.11 -10.26
C ASN A 3 -4.53 8.70 -9.88
N ILE A 4 -4.63 7.80 -10.86
CA ILE A 4 -5.01 6.40 -10.65
C ILE A 4 -4.14 5.79 -9.53
N VAL A 5 -2.84 6.11 -9.50
CA VAL A 5 -1.91 5.66 -8.44
C VAL A 5 -2.35 6.09 -7.04
N ASP A 6 -2.81 7.33 -6.86
CA ASP A 6 -3.27 7.81 -5.53
C ASP A 6 -4.58 7.12 -5.12
N ASN A 7 -5.43 6.76 -6.08
CA ASN A 7 -6.63 5.96 -5.79
C ASN A 7 -6.26 4.54 -5.36
N VAL A 8 -5.31 3.88 -6.03
CA VAL A 8 -4.81 2.55 -5.62
C VAL A 8 -4.25 2.61 -4.20
N ILE A 9 -3.38 3.60 -3.94
CA ILE A 9 -2.78 3.79 -2.61
C ILE A 9 -3.86 3.97 -1.54
N ARG A 10 -4.90 4.77 -1.80
CA ARG A 10 -5.99 4.97 -0.83
C ARG A 10 -6.81 3.70 -0.59
N GLU A 11 -7.04 2.90 -1.61
CA GLU A 11 -7.79 1.65 -1.50
C GLU A 11 -7.00 0.62 -0.67
N LEU A 12 -5.70 0.51 -0.91
CA LEU A 12 -4.78 -0.28 -0.10
C LEU A 12 -4.74 0.22 1.36
N GLU A 13 -4.60 1.53 1.56
CA GLU A 13 -4.63 2.16 2.89
C GLU A 13 -5.94 1.88 3.63
N PHE A 14 -7.06 1.94 2.93
CA PHE A 14 -8.38 1.66 3.52
C PHE A 14 -8.47 0.21 3.98
N LYS A 15 -8.13 -0.75 3.11
CA LYS A 15 -8.15 -2.17 3.45
C LYS A 15 -7.20 -2.50 4.61
N ALA A 16 -5.97 -1.98 4.58
CA ALA A 16 -5.02 -2.13 5.67
C ALA A 16 -5.52 -1.47 6.96
N GLY A 17 -6.16 -0.31 6.87
CA GLY A 17 -6.77 0.37 8.01
C GLY A 17 -7.90 -0.44 8.67
N VAL A 18 -8.72 -1.14 7.88
CA VAL A 18 -9.75 -2.06 8.38
C VAL A 18 -9.10 -3.22 9.14
N THR A 19 -8.03 -3.82 8.60
CA THR A 19 -7.29 -4.87 9.29
C THR A 19 -6.66 -4.35 10.58
N LEU A 20 -5.97 -3.21 10.57
CA LEU A 20 -5.43 -2.61 11.81
C LEU A 20 -6.52 -2.40 12.88
N ALA A 21 -7.69 -1.91 12.46
CA ALA A 21 -8.82 -1.69 13.35
C ALA A 21 -9.35 -3.00 13.97
N SER A 22 -9.35 -4.13 13.23
CA SER A 22 -9.75 -5.43 13.80
C SER A 22 -8.79 -5.95 14.87
N PHE A 23 -7.53 -5.50 14.85
CA PHE A 23 -6.54 -5.74 15.91
C PHE A 23 -6.57 -4.67 17.02
N GLY A 24 -7.49 -3.69 16.97
CA GLY A 24 -7.58 -2.59 17.94
C GLY A 24 -6.46 -1.56 17.80
N LEU A 25 -5.86 -1.43 16.61
CA LEU A 25 -4.72 -0.56 16.34
C LEU A 25 -5.10 0.62 15.46
N GLN A 26 -4.46 1.76 15.74
CA GLN A 26 -4.52 2.92 14.88
C GLN A 26 -3.34 2.93 13.91
N ALA A 27 -3.55 3.54 12.75
CA ALA A 27 -2.56 3.70 11.68
C ALA A 27 -1.49 4.77 12.01
N GLU A 28 -0.96 4.76 13.24
CA GLU A 28 0.12 5.66 13.65
C GLU A 28 1.48 5.05 13.29
N LEU A 29 2.32 5.83 12.61
CA LEU A 29 3.59 5.35 12.05
C LEU A 29 4.52 4.73 13.10
N LYS A 30 4.63 5.33 14.28
CA LYS A 30 5.48 4.82 15.37
C LYS A 30 4.97 3.46 15.88
N SER A 31 3.65 3.32 16.01
CA SER A 31 3.01 2.08 16.41
C SER A 31 3.26 0.99 15.37
N ILE A 32 3.05 1.30 14.09
CA ILE A 32 3.31 0.41 12.96
C ILE A 32 4.77 -0.06 12.93
N GLN A 33 5.74 0.86 13.06
CA GLN A 33 7.16 0.52 13.13
C GLN A 33 7.48 -0.45 14.26
N ASN A 34 6.89 -0.24 15.44
CA ASN A 34 7.09 -1.13 16.57
C ASN A 34 6.56 -2.54 16.31
N TYR A 35 5.44 -2.67 15.57
CA TYR A 35 4.91 -3.97 15.17
C TYR A 35 5.80 -4.67 14.16
N LEU A 36 6.26 -3.96 13.13
CA LEU A 36 7.15 -4.50 12.10
C LEU A 36 8.51 -4.96 12.65
N ASN A 37 8.94 -4.43 13.80
CA ASN A 37 10.18 -4.82 14.47
C ASN A 37 10.04 -6.01 15.42
N LYS A 38 8.84 -6.57 15.62
CA LYS A 38 8.65 -7.75 16.47
C LYS A 38 9.17 -9.01 15.78
N GLU A 39 9.81 -9.89 16.55
CA GLU A 39 10.25 -11.20 16.06
C GLU A 39 9.09 -12.10 15.60
N SER A 40 7.91 -11.89 16.20
CA SER A 40 6.69 -12.61 15.88
C SER A 40 5.50 -11.65 15.84
N ILE A 41 4.78 -11.70 14.73
CA ILE A 41 3.63 -10.86 14.41
C ILE A 41 2.67 -11.69 13.55
N ASP A 42 1.37 -11.49 13.78
CA ASP A 42 0.33 -12.08 12.92
C ASP A 42 0.51 -11.62 11.47
N GLU A 43 0.32 -12.52 10.52
CA GLU A 43 0.61 -12.27 9.10
C GLU A 43 -0.27 -11.16 8.52
N ASP A 44 -1.58 -11.17 8.81
CA ASP A 44 -2.50 -10.15 8.32
C ASP A 44 -2.16 -8.78 8.92
N LEU A 45 -1.78 -8.77 10.20
CA LEU A 45 -1.35 -7.55 10.88
C LEU A 45 -0.03 -7.02 10.30
N ARG A 46 0.93 -7.91 10.01
CA ARG A 46 2.21 -7.56 9.40
C ARG A 46 1.99 -6.93 8.03
N ASP A 47 1.15 -7.53 7.21
CA ASP A 47 0.90 -7.06 5.85
C ASP A 47 0.19 -5.69 5.87
N ALA A 48 -0.80 -5.52 6.75
CA ALA A 48 -1.47 -4.23 6.96
C ALA A 48 -0.50 -3.14 7.46
N CYS A 49 0.36 -3.47 8.44
CA CYS A 49 1.41 -2.56 8.91
C CYS A 49 2.37 -2.16 7.79
N TYR A 50 2.80 -3.12 6.96
CA TYR A 50 3.74 -2.87 5.87
C TYR A 50 3.15 -1.91 4.82
N ILE A 51 1.88 -2.10 4.47
CA ILE A 51 1.17 -1.25 3.51
C ILE A 51 1.12 0.19 4.02
N ILE A 52 0.62 0.44 5.24
CA ILE A 52 0.54 1.80 5.78
C ILE A 52 1.94 2.43 5.89
N PHE A 53 2.95 1.64 6.29
CA PHE A 53 4.32 2.12 6.34
C PHE A 53 4.80 2.58 4.96
N ARG A 54 4.64 1.77 3.91
CA ARG A 54 5.10 2.12 2.57
C ARG A 54 4.33 3.29 1.98
N THR A 55 3.02 3.34 2.12
CA THR A 55 2.22 4.44 1.57
C THR A 55 2.54 5.77 2.25
N HIS A 56 2.85 5.76 3.55
CA HIS A 56 3.38 6.93 4.25
C HIS A 56 4.65 7.47 3.57
N PHE A 57 5.65 6.62 3.32
CA PHE A 57 6.91 7.05 2.69
C PHE A 57 6.74 7.49 1.24
N ILE A 58 5.83 6.86 0.47
CA ILE A 58 5.49 7.36 -0.87
C ILE A 58 4.97 8.80 -0.78
N ARG A 59 4.06 9.08 0.16
CA ARG A 59 3.50 10.44 0.33
C ARG A 59 4.56 11.44 0.76
N GLU A 60 5.46 11.08 1.68
CA GLU A 60 6.55 11.96 2.11
C GLU A 60 7.59 12.19 1.00
N ALA A 61 7.89 11.19 0.17
CA ALA A 61 8.75 11.35 -0.99
C ALA A 61 8.13 12.30 -2.03
N LEU A 62 6.84 12.14 -2.35
CA LEU A 62 6.13 13.03 -3.27
C LEU A 62 6.06 14.48 -2.77
N LYS A 63 5.92 14.71 -1.45
CA LYS A 63 5.97 16.06 -0.87
C LYS A 63 7.35 16.73 -1.03
N ARG A 64 8.41 15.93 -1.09
CA ARG A 64 9.80 16.37 -1.26
C ARG A 64 10.23 16.44 -2.72
N ASP A 65 9.34 16.10 -3.65
CA ASP A 65 9.65 15.93 -5.08
C ASP A 65 10.77 14.90 -5.33
N ASP A 66 10.87 13.91 -4.44
CA ASP A 66 11.86 12.83 -4.51
C ASP A 66 11.26 11.65 -5.28
N ALA A 67 11.39 11.70 -6.60
CA ALA A 67 10.85 10.68 -7.49
C ALA A 67 11.53 9.32 -7.31
N GLU A 68 12.80 9.27 -6.90
CA GLU A 68 13.53 8.02 -6.69
C GLU A 68 13.00 7.29 -5.46
N ASP A 69 12.88 7.98 -4.32
CA ASP A 69 12.33 7.42 -3.08
C ASP A 69 10.84 7.03 -3.25
N ALA A 70 10.07 7.82 -4.00
CA ALA A 70 8.68 7.49 -4.31
C ALA A 70 8.58 6.21 -5.15
N CYS A 71 9.38 6.08 -6.22
CA CYS A 71 9.41 4.89 -7.06
C CYS A 71 9.88 3.65 -6.30
N TYR A 72 10.92 3.79 -5.47
CA TYR A 72 11.41 2.70 -4.64
C TYR A 72 10.33 2.16 -3.72
N ASN A 73 9.64 3.03 -2.97
CA ASN A 73 8.57 2.59 -2.07
C ASN A 73 7.35 2.03 -2.82
N LEU A 74 7.04 2.54 -4.01
CA LEU A 74 6.00 1.97 -4.88
C LEU A 74 6.34 0.54 -5.31
N ILE A 75 7.57 0.27 -5.75
CA ILE A 75 8.01 -1.07 -6.14
C ILE A 75 7.92 -2.03 -4.95
N MET A 76 8.40 -1.60 -3.78
CA MET A 76 8.35 -2.41 -2.55
C MET A 76 6.91 -2.71 -2.11
N LEU A 77 6.00 -1.73 -2.22
CA LEU A 77 4.58 -1.91 -1.94
C LEU A 77 3.97 -2.93 -2.92
N TRP A 78 4.28 -2.80 -4.21
CA TRP A 78 3.75 -3.69 -5.25
C TRP A 78 4.22 -5.14 -5.08
N ASP A 79 5.53 -5.34 -4.82
CA ASP A 79 6.09 -6.67 -4.57
C ASP A 79 5.44 -7.31 -3.34
N HIS A 80 5.25 -6.54 -2.26
CA HIS A 80 4.61 -7.04 -1.06
C HIS A 80 3.15 -7.45 -1.29
N CYS A 81 2.33 -6.57 -1.85
CA CYS A 81 0.92 -6.88 -2.13
C CYS A 81 0.75 -8.07 -3.08
N SER A 82 1.69 -8.33 -4.01
CA SER A 82 1.64 -9.49 -4.91
C SER A 82 1.85 -10.85 -4.24
N LYS A 83 2.34 -10.87 -2.99
CA LYS A 83 2.68 -12.07 -2.20
C LYS A 83 2.03 -12.07 -0.82
N ALA A 84 1.23 -11.05 -0.49
CA ALA A 84 0.56 -10.92 0.79
C ALA A 84 -0.40 -12.09 1.04
N GLY A 85 -0.60 -12.45 2.30
CA GLY A 85 -1.52 -13.53 2.68
C GLY A 85 -2.98 -13.20 2.37
N ASP A 86 -3.35 -11.92 2.48
CA ASP A 86 -4.66 -11.41 2.09
C ASP A 86 -4.69 -11.07 0.59
N GLU A 87 -5.34 -11.94 -0.19
CA GLU A 87 -5.47 -11.81 -1.66
C GLU A 87 -6.13 -10.49 -2.09
N ASN A 88 -6.93 -9.85 -1.23
CA ASN A 88 -7.57 -8.57 -1.56
C ASN A 88 -6.53 -7.51 -1.95
N TYR A 89 -5.33 -7.52 -1.36
CA TYR A 89 -4.29 -6.56 -1.72
C TYR A 89 -3.80 -6.76 -3.14
N ASN A 90 -3.63 -8.01 -3.58
CA ASN A 90 -3.26 -8.33 -4.95
C ASN A 90 -4.40 -8.01 -5.92
N GLU A 91 -5.64 -8.31 -5.57
CA GLU A 91 -6.82 -7.98 -6.37
C GLU A 91 -6.92 -6.47 -6.64
N ILE A 92 -6.72 -5.63 -5.62
CA ILE A 92 -6.70 -4.16 -5.77
C ILE A 92 -5.65 -3.74 -6.81
N LEU A 93 -4.46 -4.35 -6.80
CA LEU A 93 -3.40 -4.05 -7.76
C LEU A 93 -3.76 -4.49 -9.19
N VAL A 94 -4.27 -5.72 -9.35
CA VAL A 94 -4.67 -6.28 -10.65
C VAL A 94 -5.80 -5.47 -11.26
N ASP A 95 -6.85 -5.17 -10.49
CA ASP A 95 -7.97 -4.34 -10.91
C ASP A 95 -7.51 -2.95 -11.36
N SER A 96 -6.52 -2.40 -10.67
CA SER A 96 -5.96 -1.09 -11.01
C SER A 96 -5.17 -1.12 -12.31
N ILE A 97 -4.39 -2.17 -12.56
CA ILE A 97 -3.72 -2.40 -13.86
C ILE A 97 -4.76 -2.55 -14.96
N ASP A 98 -5.80 -3.34 -14.75
CA ASP A 98 -6.87 -3.55 -15.74
C ASP A 98 -7.59 -2.25 -16.10
N LYS A 99 -7.87 -1.41 -15.09
CA LYS A 99 -8.42 -0.06 -15.30
C LYS A 99 -7.45 0.81 -16.09
N LEU A 100 -6.15 0.80 -15.78
CA LEU A 100 -5.13 1.54 -16.54
C LEU A 100 -5.09 1.08 -18.00
N LEU A 101 -5.01 -0.22 -18.25
CA LEU A 101 -4.97 -0.81 -19.59
C LEU A 101 -6.23 -0.46 -20.40
N LYS A 102 -7.42 -0.45 -19.78
CA LYS A 102 -8.66 -0.03 -20.45
C LYS A 102 -8.64 1.44 -20.87
N VAL A 103 -7.95 2.31 -20.16
CA VAL A 103 -7.86 3.74 -20.51
C VAL A 103 -6.76 3.99 -21.54
N THR A 104 -5.64 3.26 -21.47
CA THR A 104 -4.54 3.38 -22.44
C THR A 104 -4.84 2.71 -23.77
N ASN A 105 -5.50 1.55 -23.77
CA ASN A 105 -5.87 0.81 -24.99
C ASN A 105 -7.05 1.44 -25.76
N LYS A 106 -7.75 2.43 -25.19
CA LYS A 106 -8.74 3.23 -25.93
C LYS A 106 -8.14 4.18 -26.98
N ARG A 107 -6.82 4.17 -27.15
CA ARG A 107 -6.09 4.98 -28.15
C ARG A 107 -5.58 4.21 -29.37
N ILE A 108 -6.10 3.00 -29.64
CA ILE A 108 -5.84 2.25 -30.89
C ILE A 108 -7.12 2.12 -31.68
#